data_AF-A0A9C8HYJ8-F1
#
_entry.id   AF-A0A9C8HYJ8-F1
#
_cell.length_a   1.000
_cell.length_b   1.000
_cell.length_c   1.000
_cell.angle_alpha   90.00
_cell.angle_beta   90.00
_cell.angle_gamma   90.00
#
_symmetry.space_group_name_H-M   'P 1'
#
loop_
_entity.id
_entity.type
_entity.pdbx_description
1 polymer ?
#
loop_
_entity_poly.entity_id
_entity_poly.type
_entity_poly.pdbx_seq_one_letter_code
_entity_poly.pdbx_strand_id
1 'polypeptide(L)'
;MEKKYNMLRFVATLYKILAWIFLILGILGLPAGVIYGVIIGGQTNQMLQWVLFGVGYGFGAVIAGAIYFVLFMSIGQFIYVFLDIENNTRKTYLLLEEKSTIVEQVS
;
A
#
# COMPACT_ATOMS: atom_id res chain seq x y z
N MET A 1 -19.54 16.70 -11.33
CA MET A 1 -18.22 16.07 -11.60
C MET A 1 -17.66 15.25 -10.41
N GLU A 2 -18.45 14.92 -9.38
CA GLU A 2 -17.96 14.21 -8.17
C GLU A 2 -17.58 12.74 -8.39
N LYS A 3 -18.19 12.06 -9.38
CA LYS A 3 -18.01 10.61 -9.58
C LYS A 3 -16.56 10.20 -9.90
N LYS A 4 -15.78 11.04 -10.59
CA LYS A 4 -14.36 10.73 -10.92
C LYS A 4 -13.46 10.68 -9.68
N TYR A 5 -13.69 11.54 -8.68
CA TYR A 5 -12.91 11.57 -7.44
C TYR A 5 -13.15 10.33 -6.59
N ASN A 6 -14.38 9.82 -6.60
CA ASN A 6 -14.71 8.60 -5.86
C ASN A 6 -13.98 7.37 -6.40
N MET A 7 -13.80 7.27 -7.72
CA MET A 7 -13.05 6.17 -8.32
C MET A 7 -11.57 6.22 -7.95
N LEU A 8 -10.95 7.40 -7.94
CA LEU A 8 -9.55 7.54 -7.57
C LEU A 8 -9.30 7.28 -6.07
N ARG A 9 -10.23 7.69 -5.19
CA ARG A 9 -10.23 7.31 -3.77
C ARG A 9 -10.35 5.81 -3.56
N PHE A 10 -11.18 5.15 -4.36
CA PHE A 10 -11.32 3.69 -4.32
C PHE A 10 -10.00 3.02 -4.71
N VAL A 11 -9.38 3.45 -5.81
CA VAL A 11 -8.06 2.94 -6.25
C VAL A 11 -7.00 3.18 -5.17
N ALA A 12 -6.95 4.36 -4.55
CA ALA A 12 -6.02 4.65 -3.47
C ALA A 12 -6.21 3.72 -2.26
N THR A 13 -7.45 3.46 -1.88
CA THR A 13 -7.80 2.49 -0.82
C THR A 13 -7.36 1.08 -1.21
N LEU A 14 -7.60 0.67 -2.46
CA LEU A 14 -7.21 -0.63 -2.97
C LEU A 14 -5.70 -0.85 -2.87
N TYR A 15 -4.89 0.15 -3.26
CA TYR A 15 -3.44 0.10 -3.11
C TYR A 15 -2.99 -0.08 -1.66
N LYS A 16 -3.66 0.59 -0.70
CA LYS A 16 -3.38 0.40 0.72
C LYS A 16 -3.76 -1.00 1.21
N ILE A 17 -4.89 -1.55 0.76
CA ILE A 17 -5.29 -2.91 1.10
C ILE A 17 -4.27 -3.92 0.54
N LEU A 18 -3.87 -3.76 -0.72
CA LEU A 18 -2.84 -4.60 -1.33
C LEU A 18 -1.52 -4.52 -0.56
N ALA A 19 -1.09 -3.34 -0.14
CA ALA A 19 0.11 -3.17 0.67
C ALA A 19 0.06 -4.08 1.92
N TRP A 20 -1.03 -4.01 2.68
CA TRP A 20 -1.20 -4.85 3.88
C TRP A 20 -1.24 -6.34 3.56
N ILE A 21 -1.86 -6.75 2.46
CA ILE A 21 -1.86 -8.14 2.01
C ILE A 21 -0.43 -8.62 1.76
N PHE A 22 0.38 -7.87 1.02
CA PHE A 22 1.77 -8.24 0.74
C PHE A 22 2.63 -8.27 2.01
N LEU A 23 2.39 -7.39 2.98
CA LEU A 23 3.08 -7.43 4.27
C LEU A 23 2.76 -8.71 5.03
N ILE A 24 1.47 -9.05 5.14
CA ILE A 24 1.01 -10.26 5.84
C ILE A 24 1.59 -11.50 5.17
N LEU A 25 1.52 -11.58 3.84
CA LEU A 25 2.09 -12.70 3.08
C LEU A 25 3.61 -12.82 3.28
N GLY A 26 4.33 -11.69 3.29
CA GLY A 26 5.76 -11.66 3.58
C GLY A 26 6.09 -12.19 4.98
N ILE A 27 5.35 -11.75 5.99
CA ILE A 27 5.50 -12.22 7.38
C ILE A 27 5.21 -13.72 7.49
N LEU A 28 4.15 -14.21 6.85
CA LEU A 28 3.79 -15.63 6.82
C LEU A 28 4.80 -16.48 6.03
N GLY A 29 5.59 -15.87 5.15
CA GLY A 29 6.64 -16.55 4.39
C GLY A 29 7.70 -17.20 5.28
N LEU A 30 8.00 -16.63 6.45
CA LEU A 30 8.99 -17.18 7.38
C LEU A 30 8.57 -18.51 8.02
N PRO A 31 7.43 -18.61 8.73
CA PRO A 31 6.95 -19.89 9.23
C PRO A 31 6.67 -20.88 8.10
N ALA A 32 6.14 -20.42 6.95
CA ALA A 32 5.92 -21.29 5.80
C ALA A 32 7.23 -21.89 5.25
N GLY A 33 8.29 -21.09 5.15
CA GLY A 33 9.62 -21.54 4.72
C GLY A 33 10.22 -22.57 5.67
N VAL A 34 10.09 -22.37 6.98
CA VAL A 34 10.57 -23.34 7.98
C VAL A 34 9.78 -24.65 7.92
N ILE A 35 8.45 -24.59 7.85
CA ILE A 35 7.59 -25.78 7.72
C ILE A 35 7.96 -26.57 6.48
N TYR A 36 8.13 -25.89 5.34
CA TYR A 36 8.57 -26.51 4.10
C TYR A 36 9.95 -27.18 4.25
N GLY A 37 10.90 -26.49 4.87
CA GLY A 37 12.23 -27.01 5.14
C GLY A 37 12.24 -28.27 6.01
N VAL A 38 11.35 -28.36 7.02
CA VAL A 38 11.21 -29.56 7.86
C VAL A 38 10.61 -30.73 7.07
N ILE A 39 9.55 -30.49 6.29
CA ILE A 39 8.87 -31.55 5.51
C ILE A 39 9.84 -32.19 4.50
N ILE A 40 10.52 -31.36 3.69
CA ILE A 40 11.47 -31.85 2.69
C ILE A 40 12.74 -32.40 3.34
N GLY A 41 13.21 -31.74 4.39
CA GLY A 41 14.37 -32.16 5.17
C GLY A 41 14.23 -33.55 5.79
N GLY A 42 13.03 -33.89 6.25
CA GLY A 42 12.71 -35.22 6.78
C GLY A 42 12.67 -36.32 5.72
N GLN A 43 12.28 -36.00 4.48
CA GLN A 43 12.25 -36.95 3.36
C GLN A 43 13.65 -37.26 2.80
N THR A 44 14.56 -36.29 2.90
CA THR A 44 15.89 -36.35 2.25
C THR A 44 17.02 -36.70 3.22
N ASN A 45 16.74 -36.92 4.52
CA ASN A 45 17.74 -37.05 5.59
C ASN A 45 18.71 -35.86 5.68
N GLN A 46 18.37 -34.71 5.11
CA GLN A 46 19.18 -33.48 5.09
C GLN A 46 18.48 -32.34 5.85
N MET A 47 17.86 -32.67 6.99
CA MET A 47 16.98 -31.76 7.72
C MET A 47 17.61 -30.39 7.99
N LEU A 48 18.86 -30.36 8.44
CA LEU A 48 19.55 -29.11 8.76
C LEU A 48 19.69 -28.19 7.53
N GLN A 49 20.05 -28.73 6.36
CA GLN A 49 20.27 -27.93 5.15
C GLN A 49 18.96 -27.32 4.65
N TRP A 50 17.88 -28.11 4.61
CA TRP A 50 16.58 -27.65 4.14
C TRP A 50 15.91 -26.67 5.09
N VAL A 51 16.08 -26.82 6.40
CA VAL A 51 15.60 -25.83 7.38
C VAL A 51 16.37 -24.52 7.24
N LEU A 52 17.70 -24.55 7.10
CA LEU A 52 18.49 -23.33 6.87
C LEU A 52 18.09 -22.61 5.58
N PHE A 53 17.87 -23.36 4.50
CA PHE A 53 17.34 -22.80 3.25
C PHE A 53 15.95 -22.18 3.45
N GLY A 54 15.05 -22.89 4.14
CA GLY A 54 13.70 -22.41 4.45
C GLY A 54 13.69 -21.13 5.28
N VAL A 55 14.60 -21.02 6.27
CA VAL A 55 14.81 -19.79 7.05
C VAL A 55 15.31 -18.66 6.15
N GLY A 56 16.33 -18.90 5.32
CA GLY A 56 16.86 -17.91 4.39
C GLY A 56 15.81 -17.39 3.41
N TYR A 57 15.04 -18.30 2.81
CA TYR A 57 13.90 -17.96 1.96
C TYR A 57 12.84 -17.16 2.73
N GLY A 58 12.53 -17.58 3.95
CA GLY A 58 11.58 -16.91 4.83
C GLY A 58 11.95 -15.46 5.12
N PHE A 59 13.22 -15.20 5.48
CA PHE A 59 13.72 -13.84 5.64
C PHE A 59 13.65 -13.04 4.33
N GLY A 60 14.00 -13.65 3.20
CA GLY A 60 13.83 -13.03 1.89
C GLY A 60 12.39 -12.62 1.60
N ALA A 61 11.41 -13.47 1.95
CA ALA A 61 9.99 -13.18 1.81
C ALA A 61 9.53 -12.03 2.71
N VAL A 62 10.01 -11.94 3.95
CA VAL A 62 9.72 -10.81 4.86
C VAL A 62 10.25 -9.51 4.29
N ILE A 63 11.50 -9.50 3.82
CA ILE A 63 12.13 -8.30 3.24
C ILE A 63 11.38 -7.88 1.97
N ALA A 64 11.08 -8.83 1.07
CA ALA A 64 10.31 -8.54 -0.14
C ALA A 64 8.91 -8.00 0.19
N GLY A 65 8.21 -8.62 1.14
CA GLY A 65 6.90 -8.16 1.61
C GLY A 65 6.93 -6.75 2.20
N ALA A 66 7.97 -6.41 2.97
CA ALA A 66 8.18 -5.06 3.50
C ALA A 66 8.43 -4.03 2.39
N ILE A 67 9.25 -4.38 1.38
CA ILE A 67 9.50 -3.51 0.23
C ILE A 67 8.20 -3.27 -0.57
N TYR A 68 7.45 -4.32 -0.89
CA TYR A 68 6.17 -4.19 -1.59
C TYR A 68 5.14 -3.42 -0.79
N PHE A 69 5.09 -3.62 0.54
CA PHE A 69 4.25 -2.83 1.43
C PHE A 69 4.55 -1.33 1.29
N VAL A 70 5.82 -0.94 1.39
CA VAL A 70 6.22 0.47 1.26
C VAL A 70 5.85 1.02 -0.12
N LEU A 71 6.12 0.28 -1.20
CA LEU A 71 5.81 0.71 -2.55
C LEU A 71 4.29 0.93 -2.76
N PHE A 72 3.47 -0.07 -2.44
CA PHE A 72 2.02 0.02 -2.62
C PHE A 72 1.37 1.05 -1.69
N MET A 73 1.83 1.14 -0.44
CA MET A 73 1.37 2.16 0.51
C MET A 73 1.70 3.57 -0.01
N SER A 74 2.92 3.77 -0.50
CA SER A 74 3.37 5.07 -1.02
C SER A 74 2.56 5.50 -2.23
N ILE A 75 2.26 4.58 -3.16
CA ILE A 75 1.39 4.88 -4.32
C ILE A 75 -0.01 5.30 -3.85
N GLY A 76 -0.61 4.54 -2.93
CA GLY A 76 -1.94 4.87 -2.39
C GLY A 76 -1.95 6.24 -1.70
N GLN A 77 -0.94 6.56 -0.90
CA GLN A 77 -0.80 7.86 -0.24
C GLN A 77 -0.57 8.99 -1.23
N PHE A 78 0.24 8.79 -2.26
CA PHE A 78 0.50 9.80 -3.28
C PHE A 78 -0.80 10.20 -3.99
N ILE A 79 -1.67 9.25 -4.32
CA ILE A 79 -2.99 9.52 -4.91
C ILE A 79 -3.84 10.41 -3.99
N TYR A 80 -3.85 10.14 -2.68
CA TYR A 80 -4.57 11.00 -1.72
C TYR A 80 -4.02 12.42 -1.69
N VAL A 81 -2.70 12.58 -1.76
CA VAL A 81 -2.07 13.92 -1.80
C VAL A 81 -2.56 14.73 -3.00
N PHE A 82 -2.63 14.15 -4.21
CA PHE A 82 -3.18 14.88 -5.37
C PHE A 82 -4.65 15.24 -5.21
N LEU A 83 -5.44 14.31 -4.69
CA LEU A 83 -6.86 14.56 -4.44
C LEU A 83 -7.06 15.69 -3.45
N ASP A 84 -6.23 15.76 -2.42
CA ASP A 84 -6.30 16.81 -1.39
C ASP A 84 -5.85 18.17 -1.94
N ILE A 85 -4.79 18.21 -2.75
CA ILE A 85 -4.36 19.42 -3.47
C ILE A 85 -5.49 19.95 -4.34
N GLU A 86 -6.14 19.08 -5.12
CA GLU A 86 -7.21 19.47 -6.03
C GLU A 86 -8.45 19.99 -5.28
N ASN A 87 -8.82 19.33 -4.19
CA ASN A 87 -9.94 19.77 -3.36
C ASN A 87 -9.66 21.15 -2.73
N ASN A 88 -8.42 21.39 -2.29
CA ASN A 88 -8.02 22.68 -1.72
C ASN A 88 -8.02 23.80 -2.77
N THR A 89 -7.50 23.53 -3.98
CA THR A 89 -7.52 24.49 -5.09
C THR A 89 -8.96 24.84 -5.51
N ARG A 90 -9.86 23.84 -5.61
CA ARG A 90 -11.27 24.08 -5.92
C ARG A 90 -11.97 24.92 -4.86
N LYS A 91 -11.77 24.61 -3.58
CA LYS A 91 -12.35 25.39 -2.47
C LYS A 91 -11.88 26.84 -2.51
N THR A 92 -10.58 27.06 -2.76
CA THR A 92 -10.01 28.41 -2.87
C THR A 92 -10.62 29.19 -4.02
N TYR A 93 -10.79 28.56 -5.19
CA TYR A 93 -11.46 29.20 -6.33
C TYR A 93 -12.89 29.65 -5.98
N LEU A 94 -13.68 28.76 -5.39
CA LEU A 94 -15.07 29.06 -5.01
C LEU A 94 -15.15 30.20 -3.99
N LEU A 95 -14.26 30.23 -2.99
CA LEU A 95 -14.21 31.30 -1.99
C LEU A 95 -13.81 32.66 -2.60
N LEU A 96 -12.91 32.65 -3.60
CA LEU A 96 -12.52 33.87 -4.30
C LEU A 96 -13.63 34.40 -5.21
N GLU A 97 -14.35 33.51 -5.89
CA GLU A 97 -15.52 33.84 -6.71
C GLU A 97 -16.65 34.44 -5.85
N GLU A 98 -16.99 33.80 -4.73
CA GLU A 98 -17.94 34.32 -3.74
C GLU A 98 -17.52 35.70 -3.24
N LYS A 99 -16.24 35.89 -2.89
CA LYS A 99 -15.75 37.20 -2.43
C LYS A 99 -15.84 38.27 -3.52
N SER A 100 -15.54 37.93 -4.77
CA SER A 100 -15.60 38.89 -5.89
C SER A 100 -17.02 39.38 -6.17
N THR A 101 -18.00 38.46 -6.13
CA THR A 101 -19.42 38.80 -6.32
C THR A 101 -19.98 39.65 -5.19
N ILE A 102 -19.56 39.40 -3.94
CA ILE A 102 -19.93 40.27 -2.80
C ILE A 102 -19.36 41.68 -2.99
N VAL A 103 -18.11 41.80 -3.44
CA VAL A 103 -17.49 43.13 -3.66
C VAL A 103 -18.24 43.92 -4.75
N GLU A 104 -18.65 43.27 -5.84
CA GLU A 104 -19.42 43.90 -6.92
C GLU A 104 -20.83 44.35 -6.49
N GLN A 105 -21.45 43.64 -5.55
CA GLN A 105 -22.76 44.04 -5.00
C GLN A 105 -22.72 45.22 -4.03
N VAL A 106 -21.54 45.49 -3.44
CA VAL A 106 -21.35 46.54 -2.42
C VAL A 106 -20.71 47.81 -3.01
N SER A 107 -20.17 47.74 -4.24
CA SER A 107 -19.67 48.88 -5.02
C SER A 107 -20.77 49.55 -5.85
#